data_AF-A0A1Q7E202-F1
#
_entry.id   AF-A0A1Q7E202-F1
#
_cell.length_a   1.000
_cell.length_b   1.000
_cell.length_c   1.000
_cell.angle_alpha   90.00
_cell.angle_beta   90.00
_cell.angle_gamma   90.00
#
_symmetry.space_group_name_H-M   'P 1'
#
loop_
_entity.id
_entity.type
_entity.pdbx_description
1 polymer ?
#
loop_
_entity_poly.entity_id
_entity_poly.type
_entity_poly.pdbx_seq_one_letter_code
_entity_poly.pdbx_strand_id
1 'polypeptide(L)'
;MTSVYDHIPDFGLLYDSVPLYQERNDVDFYVAAAKVAKGTVLEVGCGTGRILLPIARAGCRIVGIDSSRQMLARCVAKLATESAEVRKRARVEYQEMCDFDLGTEFPLIIAPFRVLQHLTTIEDQLRFLASVARHLAPQGRFIFDVFNPRFDILVSARTGAPSGARTASRACAGSIR
;
A
#
# COMPACT_ATOMS: atom_id res chain seq x y z
N MET A 1 13.46 8.48 -10.24
CA MET A 1 14.41 7.39 -10.56
C MET A 1 13.61 6.31 -11.26
N THR A 2 14.20 5.38 -12.03
CA THR A 2 13.39 4.26 -12.56
C THR A 2 13.14 3.27 -11.43
N SER A 3 11.89 2.87 -11.20
CA SER A 3 11.56 1.90 -10.16
C SER A 3 12.24 0.55 -10.44
N VAL A 4 12.65 -0.17 -9.39
CA VAL A 4 13.24 -1.51 -9.53
C VAL A 4 12.32 -2.48 -10.28
N TYR A 5 11.01 -2.26 -10.21
CA TYR A 5 10.01 -3.05 -10.91
C TYR A 5 9.98 -2.80 -12.41
N ASP A 6 10.36 -1.61 -12.85
CA ASP A 6 10.38 -1.25 -14.27
C ASP A 6 11.56 -1.90 -15.03
N HIS A 7 12.51 -2.53 -14.31
CA HIS A 7 13.60 -3.30 -14.93
C HIS A 7 13.23 -4.75 -15.24
N ILE A 8 12.10 -5.25 -14.74
CA ILE A 8 11.61 -6.60 -14.99
C ILE A 8 10.42 -6.51 -15.93
N PRO A 9 10.51 -7.04 -17.17
CA PRO A 9 9.39 -7.06 -18.09
C PRO A 9 8.15 -7.70 -17.47
N ASP A 10 7.01 -7.02 -17.58
CA ASP A 10 5.72 -7.50 -17.10
C ASP A 10 5.69 -7.85 -15.60
N PHE A 11 6.51 -7.20 -14.76
CA PHE A 11 6.52 -7.47 -13.31
C PHE A 11 5.13 -7.41 -12.68
N GLY A 12 4.26 -6.50 -13.12
CA GLY A 12 2.89 -6.41 -12.62
C GLY A 12 2.04 -7.66 -12.91
N LEU A 13 2.29 -8.39 -14.01
CA LEU A 13 1.64 -9.69 -14.27
C LEU A 13 2.12 -10.74 -13.28
N LEU A 14 3.43 -10.81 -13.07
CA LEU A 14 4.03 -11.70 -12.08
C LEU A 14 3.42 -11.39 -10.70
N TYR A 15 3.47 -10.12 -10.28
CA TYR A 15 2.90 -9.65 -9.02
C TYR A 15 1.43 -10.07 -8.85
N ASP A 16 0.60 -9.84 -9.87
CA ASP A 16 -0.82 -10.18 -9.83
C ASP A 16 -1.07 -11.70 -9.82
N SER A 17 -0.15 -12.51 -10.34
CA SER A 17 -0.30 -13.97 -10.44
C SER A 17 0.17 -14.73 -9.21
N VAL A 18 0.86 -14.08 -8.26
CA VAL A 18 1.31 -14.73 -7.01
C VAL A 18 0.10 -14.95 -6.08
N PRO A 19 -0.30 -16.21 -5.79
CA PRO A 19 -1.48 -16.47 -4.94
C PRO A 19 -1.34 -15.89 -3.53
N LEU A 20 -0.12 -15.94 -2.97
CA LEU A 20 0.18 -15.37 -1.65
C LEU A 20 -0.08 -13.87 -1.54
N TYR A 21 -0.09 -13.13 -2.65
CA TYR A 21 -0.37 -11.70 -2.67
C TYR A 21 -1.86 -11.42 -2.84
N GLN A 22 -2.55 -12.24 -3.64
CA GLN A 22 -4.00 -12.15 -3.85
C GLN A 22 -4.80 -12.58 -2.62
N GLU A 23 -4.38 -13.65 -1.94
CA GLU A 23 -5.08 -14.25 -0.80
C GLU A 23 -4.78 -13.54 0.53
N ARG A 24 -4.11 -12.37 0.49
CA ARG A 24 -3.89 -11.59 1.71
C ARG A 24 -5.21 -11.09 2.26
N ASN A 25 -5.49 -11.47 3.50
CA ASN A 25 -6.65 -11.00 4.25
C ASN A 25 -6.42 -9.60 4.86
N ASP A 26 -6.03 -8.63 4.03
CA ASP A 26 -5.81 -7.23 4.44
C ASP A 26 -6.72 -6.23 3.70
N VAL A 27 -7.32 -6.62 2.56
CA VAL A 27 -8.20 -5.76 1.75
C VAL A 27 -9.36 -5.18 2.57
N ASP A 28 -10.10 -6.03 3.30
CA ASP A 28 -11.27 -5.61 4.08
C ASP A 28 -10.92 -4.60 5.17
N PHE A 29 -9.72 -4.71 5.75
CA PHE A 29 -9.24 -3.77 6.76
C PHE A 29 -9.07 -2.36 6.17
N TYR A 30 -8.45 -2.23 5.00
CA TYR A 30 -8.29 -0.93 4.34
C TYR A 30 -9.61 -0.37 3.81
N VAL A 31 -10.50 -1.23 3.30
CA VAL A 31 -11.85 -0.81 2.89
C VAL A 31 -12.66 -0.28 4.08
N ALA A 32 -12.59 -0.96 5.23
CA ALA A 32 -13.25 -0.49 6.45
C ALA A 32 -12.68 0.87 6.91
N ALA A 33 -11.36 1.03 6.90
CA ALA A 33 -10.72 2.31 7.23
C ALA A 33 -11.16 3.44 6.29
N ALA A 34 -11.23 3.18 4.98
CA ALA A 34 -11.69 4.14 3.98
C ALA A 34 -13.14 4.60 4.21
N LYS A 35 -14.04 3.68 4.57
CA LYS A 35 -15.44 4.01 4.89
C LYS A 35 -15.55 4.90 6.13
N VAL A 36 -14.69 4.70 7.13
CA VAL A 36 -14.65 5.49 8.37
C VAL A 36 -14.11 6.90 8.11
N ALA A 37 -13.10 7.04 7.25
CA ALA A 37 -12.42 8.31 6.99
C ALA A 37 -13.32 9.38 6.33
N LYS A 38 -14.41 8.99 5.66
CA LYS A 38 -15.42 9.87 5.05
C LYS A 38 -14.81 11.02 4.22
N GLY A 39 -13.90 10.70 3.32
CA GLY A 39 -13.30 11.63 2.36
C GLY A 39 -12.50 10.90 1.28
N THR A 40 -11.64 11.63 0.55
CA THR A 40 -10.72 11.00 -0.41
C THR A 40 -9.59 10.31 0.35
N VAL A 41 -9.29 9.06 -0.01
CA VAL A 41 -8.13 8.32 0.50
C VAL A 41 -6.94 8.52 -0.43
N LEU A 42 -5.73 8.61 0.12
CA LEU A 42 -4.49 8.48 -0.66
C LEU A 42 -3.88 7.10 -0.40
N GLU A 43 -3.60 6.35 -1.45
CA GLU A 43 -2.78 5.13 -1.40
C GLU A 43 -1.41 5.41 -2.01
N VAL A 44 -0.36 5.26 -1.20
CA VAL A 44 1.04 5.37 -1.64
C VAL A 44 1.57 3.98 -1.96
N GLY A 45 2.18 3.83 -3.15
CA GLY A 45 2.62 2.53 -3.67
C GLY A 45 1.44 1.68 -4.13
N CYS A 46 0.50 2.27 -4.87
CA CYS A 46 -0.76 1.60 -5.25
C CYS A 46 -0.55 0.44 -6.24
N GLY A 47 0.61 0.34 -6.88
CA GLY A 47 1.00 -0.75 -7.76
C GLY A 47 -0.03 -1.04 -8.85
N THR A 48 -0.50 -2.28 -8.91
CA THR A 48 -1.54 -2.73 -9.86
C THR A 48 -2.98 -2.52 -9.34
N GLY A 49 -3.15 -1.80 -8.23
CA GLY A 49 -4.45 -1.40 -7.67
C GLY A 49 -5.13 -2.43 -6.76
N ARG A 50 -4.35 -3.29 -6.09
CA ARG A 50 -4.88 -4.37 -5.23
C ARG A 50 -5.81 -3.86 -4.12
N ILE A 51 -5.49 -2.71 -3.50
CA ILE A 51 -6.33 -2.06 -2.48
C ILE A 51 -7.17 -0.93 -3.10
N LEU A 52 -6.61 -0.19 -4.05
CA LEU A 52 -7.27 0.90 -4.76
C LEU A 52 -8.63 0.52 -5.35
N LEU A 53 -8.69 -0.57 -6.12
CA LEU A 53 -9.91 -0.99 -6.80
C LEU A 53 -11.01 -1.38 -5.80
N PRO A 54 -10.75 -2.25 -4.78
CA PRO A 54 -11.72 -2.54 -3.74
C PRO A 54 -12.27 -1.30 -3.01
N ILE A 55 -11.43 -0.31 -2.69
CA ILE A 55 -11.87 0.93 -2.04
C ILE A 55 -12.81 1.72 -2.97
N ALA A 56 -12.46 1.86 -4.25
CA ALA A 56 -13.30 2.54 -5.23
C ALA A 56 -14.65 1.81 -5.46
N ARG A 57 -14.61 0.48 -5.54
CA ARG A 57 -15.80 -0.40 -5.64
C ARG A 57 -16.71 -0.29 -4.42
N ALA A 58 -16.14 -0.08 -3.24
CA ALA A 58 -16.87 0.13 -1.99
C ALA A 58 -17.52 1.52 -1.87
N GLY A 59 -17.36 2.39 -2.88
CA GLY A 59 -18.00 3.71 -2.94
C GLY A 59 -17.14 4.87 -2.40
N CYS A 60 -15.92 4.59 -1.96
CA CYS A 60 -15.00 5.61 -1.46
C CYS A 60 -14.23 6.27 -2.61
N ARG A 61 -13.86 7.55 -2.45
CA ARG A 61 -12.94 8.24 -3.37
C ARG A 61 -11.51 7.90 -2.99
N ILE A 62 -10.66 7.63 -3.97
CA ILE A 62 -9.26 7.27 -3.76
C ILE A 62 -8.35 7.82 -4.86
N VAL A 63 -7.20 8.31 -4.44
CA VAL A 63 -6.05 8.65 -5.29
C VAL A 63 -4.95 7.63 -4.99
N GLY A 64 -4.41 6.99 -6.02
CA GLY A 64 -3.25 6.11 -5.90
C GLY A 64 -2.02 6.74 -6.52
N ILE A 65 -0.87 6.66 -5.86
CA ILE A 65 0.41 7.04 -6.43
C ILE A 65 1.38 5.88 -6.45
N ASP A 66 2.22 5.79 -7.48
CA ASP A 66 3.29 4.79 -7.58
C ASP A 66 4.43 5.30 -8.47
N SER A 67 5.65 4.84 -8.23
CA SER A 67 6.84 5.21 -9.01
C SER A 67 7.18 4.23 -10.13
N SER A 68 6.43 3.13 -10.28
CA SER A 68 6.53 2.20 -11.41
C SER A 68 5.50 2.52 -12.48
N ARG A 69 5.99 2.89 -13.68
CA ARG A 69 5.11 3.15 -14.82
C ARG A 69 4.41 1.88 -15.29
N GLN A 70 5.11 0.74 -15.24
CA GLN A 70 4.52 -0.53 -15.67
C GLN A 70 3.40 -1.00 -14.73
N MET A 71 3.58 -0.83 -13.42
CA MET A 71 2.55 -1.16 -12.43
C MET A 71 1.31 -0.26 -12.61
N LEU A 72 1.51 1.06 -12.73
CA LEU A 72 0.43 2.01 -12.99
C LEU A 72 -0.32 1.71 -14.28
N ALA A 73 0.38 1.37 -15.36
CA ALA A 73 -0.26 1.01 -16.62
C ALA A 73 -1.25 -0.17 -16.45
N ARG A 74 -0.87 -1.18 -15.66
CA ARG A 74 -1.79 -2.29 -15.31
C ARG A 74 -2.94 -1.85 -14.42
N CYS A 75 -2.69 -0.98 -13.44
CA CYS A 75 -3.76 -0.42 -12.61
C CYS A 75 -4.79 0.35 -13.47
N VAL A 76 -4.32 1.18 -14.41
CA VAL A 76 -5.17 1.91 -15.35
C VAL A 76 -5.96 0.95 -16.24
N ALA A 77 -5.31 -0.10 -16.77
CA ALA A 77 -5.98 -1.11 -17.59
C ALA A 77 -7.10 -1.83 -16.82
N LYS A 78 -6.87 -2.18 -15.54
CA LYS A 78 -7.91 -2.77 -14.68
C LYS A 78 -9.02 -1.76 -14.36
N LEU A 79 -8.69 -0.50 -14.08
CA LEU A 79 -9.69 0.55 -13.88
C LEU A 79 -10.55 0.75 -15.12
N ALA A 80 -9.99 0.63 -16.33
CA ALA A 80 -10.74 0.79 -17.57
C ALA A 80 -11.85 -0.26 -17.75
N THR A 81 -11.74 -1.45 -17.13
CA THR A 81 -12.77 -2.49 -17.17
C THR A 81 -13.85 -2.33 -16.10
N GLU A 82 -13.66 -1.43 -15.13
CA GLU A 82 -14.65 -1.13 -14.10
C GLU A 82 -15.85 -0.33 -14.63
N SER A 83 -16.94 -0.28 -13.87
CA SER A 83 -18.08 0.58 -14.18
C SER A 83 -17.71 2.07 -14.14
N ALA A 84 -18.46 2.91 -14.86
CA ALA A 84 -18.23 4.36 -14.87
C ALA A 84 -18.26 4.98 -13.47
N GLU A 85 -19.11 4.48 -12.57
CA GLU A 85 -19.21 4.96 -11.19
C GLU A 85 -17.98 4.62 -10.35
N VAL A 86 -17.36 3.46 -10.57
CA VAL A 86 -16.10 3.10 -9.91
C VAL A 86 -14.95 3.94 -10.47
N ARG A 87 -14.87 4.10 -11.79
CA ARG A 87 -13.82 4.92 -12.44
C ARG A 87 -13.84 6.37 -11.97
N LYS A 88 -15.02 6.98 -11.80
CA LYS A 88 -15.15 8.36 -11.29
C LYS A 88 -14.60 8.55 -9.88
N ARG A 89 -14.48 7.47 -9.10
CA ARG A 89 -14.00 7.51 -7.71
C ARG A 89 -12.51 7.28 -7.57
N ALA A 90 -11.84 6.81 -8.62
CA ALA A 90 -10.44 6.43 -8.59
C ALA A 90 -9.61 7.30 -9.54
N ARG A 91 -8.50 7.83 -9.04
CA ARG A 91 -7.47 8.49 -9.85
C ARG A 91 -6.12 7.88 -9.52
N VAL A 92 -5.24 7.78 -10.51
CA VAL A 92 -3.86 7.32 -10.31
C VAL A 92 -2.85 8.27 -10.93
N GLU A 93 -1.70 8.43 -10.29
CA GLU A 93 -0.63 9.32 -10.73
C GLU A 93 0.75 8.68 -10.54
N TYR A 94 1.67 9.03 -11.43
CA TYR A 94 3.08 8.73 -11.25
C TYR A 94 3.69 9.73 -10.28
N GLN A 95 4.15 9.26 -9.11
CA GLN A 95 4.86 10.07 -8.13
C GLN A 95 5.90 9.23 -7.39
N GLU A 96 6.99 9.87 -6.99
CA GLU A 96 7.94 9.26 -6.05
C GLU A 96 7.43 9.41 -4.61
N MET A 97 7.47 8.33 -3.82
CA MET A 97 6.88 8.36 -2.48
C MET A 97 7.62 9.29 -1.51
N CYS A 98 8.91 9.55 -1.70
CA CYS A 98 9.66 10.40 -0.77
C CYS A 98 9.27 11.87 -0.84
N ASP A 99 8.86 12.37 -2.02
CA ASP A 99 8.74 13.82 -2.29
C ASP A 99 7.46 14.18 -3.07
N PHE A 100 6.39 13.39 -2.96
CA PHE A 100 5.14 13.68 -3.67
C PHE A 100 4.49 14.98 -3.18
N ASP A 101 3.86 15.72 -4.08
CA ASP A 101 3.00 16.85 -3.77
C ASP A 101 1.74 16.81 -4.63
N LEU A 102 0.58 16.71 -3.98
CA LEU A 102 -0.74 16.64 -4.61
C LEU A 102 -1.55 17.92 -4.40
N GLY A 103 -1.00 18.92 -3.69
CA GLY A 103 -1.67 20.19 -3.41
C GLY A 103 -2.98 20.05 -2.62
N THR A 104 -3.18 18.94 -1.91
CA THR A 104 -4.40 18.67 -1.15
C THR A 104 -4.13 17.73 0.03
N GLU A 105 -4.97 17.81 1.05
CA GLU A 105 -4.88 16.99 2.25
C GLU A 105 -5.90 15.84 2.22
N PHE A 106 -5.56 14.74 2.89
CA PHE A 106 -6.37 13.52 2.93
C PHE A 106 -6.69 13.15 4.39
N PRO A 107 -7.95 12.83 4.72
CA PRO A 107 -8.30 12.30 6.05
C PRO A 107 -7.75 10.89 6.29
N LEU A 108 -7.35 10.18 5.23
CA LEU A 108 -6.70 8.88 5.33
C LEU A 108 -5.63 8.73 4.25
N ILE A 109 -4.41 8.42 4.70
CA ILE A 109 -3.30 8.00 3.84
C ILE A 109 -2.99 6.53 4.21
N ILE A 110 -2.87 5.67 3.21
CA ILE A 110 -2.49 4.26 3.37
C ILE A 110 -1.25 3.93 2.56
N ALA A 111 -0.38 3.08 3.10
CA ALA A 111 0.79 2.53 2.41
C ALA A 111 0.85 1.00 2.63
N PRO A 112 -0.06 0.26 1.97
CA PRO A 112 -0.24 -1.18 2.18
C PRO A 112 0.87 -2.00 1.50
N PHE A 113 1.07 -3.20 1.99
CA PHE A 113 2.00 -4.20 1.47
C PHE A 113 3.47 -3.77 1.51
N ARG A 114 3.91 -3.34 2.70
CA ARG A 114 5.31 -3.06 3.01
C ARG A 114 5.96 -1.95 2.17
N VAL A 115 5.18 -0.99 1.69
CA VAL A 115 5.68 0.14 0.88
C VAL A 115 6.84 0.86 1.57
N LEU A 116 6.72 1.11 2.87
CA LEU A 116 7.77 1.74 3.67
C LEU A 116 9.11 0.97 3.63
N GLN A 117 9.09 -0.36 3.44
CA GLN A 117 10.29 -1.20 3.41
C GLN A 117 11.06 -1.12 2.08
N HIS A 118 10.53 -0.42 1.06
CA HIS A 118 11.32 -0.05 -0.12
C HIS A 118 12.33 1.05 0.17
N LEU A 119 12.14 1.81 1.27
CA LEU A 119 13.03 2.87 1.69
C LEU A 119 14.13 2.28 2.57
N THR A 120 15.31 2.11 1.99
CA THR A 120 16.45 1.41 2.64
C THR A 120 17.32 2.33 3.49
N THR A 121 17.09 3.64 3.43
CA THR A 121 17.80 4.64 4.22
C THR A 121 16.86 5.33 5.21
N ILE A 122 17.40 5.75 6.36
CA ILE A 122 16.65 6.54 7.35
C ILE A 122 16.24 7.89 6.74
N GLU A 123 17.10 8.50 5.93
CA GLU A 123 16.81 9.75 5.24
C GLU A 123 15.56 9.63 4.37
N ASP A 124 15.49 8.61 3.51
CA ASP A 124 14.31 8.39 2.67
C ASP A 124 13.05 8.12 3.47
N GLN A 125 13.15 7.34 4.55
CA GLN A 125 12.02 7.09 5.46
C GLN A 125 11.51 8.39 6.09
N LEU A 126 12.41 9.28 6.53
CA LEU A 126 12.03 10.58 7.08
C LEU A 126 11.41 11.49 6.02
N ARG A 127 11.95 11.52 4.80
CA ARG A 127 11.37 12.30 3.68
C ARG A 127 9.97 11.83 3.32
N PHE A 128 9.77 10.52 3.22
CA PHE A 128 8.44 9.94 3.01
C PHE A 128 7.47 10.32 4.12
N LEU A 129 7.86 10.16 5.40
CA LEU A 129 7.02 10.54 6.53
C LEU A 129 6.70 12.04 6.55
N ALA A 130 7.63 12.90 6.16
CA ALA A 130 7.40 14.33 6.01
C ALA A 130 6.39 14.63 4.88
N SER A 131 6.47 13.91 3.76
CA SER A 131 5.50 14.01 2.66
C SER A 131 4.11 13.53 3.08
N VAL A 132 4.01 12.43 3.83
CA VAL A 132 2.76 11.97 4.43
C VAL A 132 2.18 13.03 5.38
N ALA A 133 3.00 13.55 6.30
CA ALA A 133 2.56 14.54 7.29
C ALA A 133 2.03 15.82 6.64
N ARG A 134 2.67 16.32 5.58
CA ARG A 134 2.23 17.49 4.81
C ARG A 134 0.85 17.30 4.15
N HIS A 135 0.50 16.07 3.80
CA HIS A 135 -0.75 15.74 3.10
C HIS A 135 -1.81 15.17 4.03
N LEU A 136 -1.54 15.06 5.33
CA LEU A 136 -2.50 14.52 6.27
C LEU A 136 -3.41 15.65 6.77
N ALA A 137 -4.71 15.51 6.54
CA ALA A 137 -5.68 16.47 7.06
C ALA A 137 -5.65 16.49 8.60
N PRO A 138 -6.11 17.57 9.26
CA PRO A 138 -6.26 17.59 10.72
C PRO A 138 -7.08 16.39 11.20
N GLN A 139 -6.55 15.66 12.19
CA GLN A 139 -7.13 14.40 12.74
C GLN A 139 -7.18 13.24 11.73
N GLY A 140 -6.51 13.37 10.58
CA GLY A 140 -6.35 12.31 9.61
C GLY A 140 -5.53 11.15 10.17
N ARG A 141 -5.54 10.03 9.46
CA ARG A 141 -4.79 8.83 9.85
C ARG A 141 -3.84 8.40 8.75
N PHE A 142 -2.63 8.03 9.16
CA PHE A 142 -1.71 7.29 8.32
C PHE A 142 -1.68 5.82 8.76
N ILE A 143 -1.89 4.90 7.82
CA ILE A 143 -1.90 3.45 8.07
C ILE A 143 -0.93 2.75 7.13
N PHE A 144 -0.01 1.98 7.68
CA PHE A 144 0.95 1.19 6.91
C PHE A 144 1.22 -0.13 7.62
N ASP A 145 1.72 -1.12 6.88
CA ASP A 145 2.20 -2.38 7.43
C ASP A 145 3.70 -2.56 7.20
N VAL A 146 4.33 -3.26 8.13
CA VAL A 146 5.72 -3.69 8.05
C VAL A 146 5.79 -5.17 8.34
N PHE A 147 6.79 -5.83 7.77
CA PHE A 147 7.18 -7.15 8.23
C PHE A 147 7.67 -7.06 9.68
N ASN A 148 6.95 -7.72 10.59
CA ASN A 148 7.36 -7.89 11.97
C ASN A 148 8.01 -9.27 12.14
N PRO A 149 9.36 -9.36 12.23
CA PRO A 149 10.04 -10.63 12.38
C PRO A 149 9.70 -11.29 13.72
N ARG A 150 9.29 -12.55 13.66
CA ARG A 150 9.20 -13.41 14.85
C ARG A 150 10.59 -13.84 15.26
N PHE A 151 11.16 -13.12 16.24
CA PHE A 151 12.50 -13.39 16.74
C PHE A 151 12.67 -14.83 17.21
N ASP A 152 11.64 -15.40 17.86
CA ASP A 152 11.61 -16.80 18.28
C ASP A 152 11.90 -17.77 17.13
N ILE A 153 11.31 -17.54 15.95
CA ILE A 153 11.54 -18.38 14.75
C ILE A 153 12.95 -18.15 14.17
N LEU A 154 13.41 -16.91 14.16
CA LEU A 154 14.73 -16.56 13.62
C LEU A 154 15.88 -17.09 14.48
N VAL A 155 15.68 -17.19 15.80
CA VAL A 155 16.69 -17.70 16.74
C VAL A 155 16.54 -19.19 17.04
N SER A 156 15.33 -19.78 16.91
CA SER A 156 15.11 -21.21 17.14
C SER A 156 15.84 -22.08 16.13
N ALA A 157 16.08 -21.62 14.90
CA ALA A 157 16.88 -22.38 13.92
C ALA A 157 18.34 -22.62 14.34
N ARG A 158 18.85 -21.92 15.37
CA ARG A 158 20.19 -22.13 15.95
C ARG A 158 20.22 -22.99 17.22
N THR A 159 19.07 -23.31 17.79
CA THR A 159 18.95 -24.15 18.99
C THR A 159 18.05 -25.31 18.62
N GLY A 160 18.57 -26.52 18.44
CA GLY A 160 17.86 -27.66 17.82
C GLY A 160 16.62 -28.21 18.53
N ALA A 161 15.66 -27.35 18.90
CA ALA A 161 14.38 -27.72 19.48
C ALA A 161 13.30 -27.78 18.38
N PRO A 162 12.42 -28.80 18.39
CA PRO A 162 11.45 -29.03 17.33
C PRO A 162 10.35 -27.96 17.32
N SER A 163 10.10 -27.37 16.15
CA SER A 163 9.08 -26.34 15.94
C SER A 163 7.68 -26.94 15.83
N GLY A 164 6.98 -27.04 16.95
CA GLY A 164 5.57 -27.42 17.02
C GLY A 164 4.71 -26.26 17.50
N ALA A 165 4.44 -25.25 16.67
CA ALA A 165 3.37 -24.28 16.94
C ALA A 165 2.88 -23.60 15.65
N ARG A 166 1.75 -24.08 15.13
CA ARG A 166 0.92 -23.30 14.20
C ARG A 166 0.30 -22.13 14.97
N THR A 167 0.64 -20.88 14.62
CA THR A 167 -0.16 -19.72 15.04
C THR A 167 -0.14 -18.60 13.99
N ALA A 168 -1.35 -18.11 13.70
CA ALA A 168 -1.71 -17.08 12.74
C ALA A 168 -0.83 -15.82 12.79
N SER A 169 -0.62 -15.21 11.63
CA SER A 169 0.02 -13.89 11.50
C SER A 169 -0.85 -12.84 12.19
N ARG A 170 -0.24 -12.05 13.08
CA ARG A 170 -0.83 -10.79 13.54
C ARG A 170 -0.21 -9.68 12.70
N ALA A 171 -1.06 -8.97 11.96
CA ALA A 171 -0.67 -7.69 11.35
C ALA A 171 -0.48 -6.66 12.48
N CYS A 172 0.69 -6.05 12.55
CA CYS A 172 0.89 -4.84 13.36
C CYS A 172 0.48 -3.64 12.52
N ALA A 173 -0.65 -3.02 12.84
CA ALA A 173 -1.03 -1.72 12.31
C ALA A 173 -0.41 -0.63 13.20
N GLY A 174 0.54 0.13 12.67
CA GLY A 174 1.03 1.35 13.30
C GLY A 174 0.02 2.49 13.04
N SER A 175 -0.32 3.25 14.09
CA SER A 175 -1.05 4.51 13.97
C SER A 175 -0.15 5.60 14.55
N ILE A 176 0.29 6.53 13.71
CA ILE A 176 0.88 7.79 14.16
C ILE A 176 -0.25 8.82 14.08
N ARG A 177 -0.50 9.52 15.20
CA ARG A 177 -1.47 10.62 15.28
C ARG A 177 -0.76 11.94 15.03
#